data_AF-A0A917B2R2-F1
#
_entry.id   AF-A0A917B2R2-F1
#
_cell.length_a   1.000
_cell.length_b   1.000
_cell.length_c   1.000
_cell.angle_alpha   90.00
_cell.angle_beta   90.00
_cell.angle_gamma   90.00
#
_symmetry.space_group_name_H-M   'P 1'
#
loop_
_entity.id
_entity.type
_entity.pdbx_description
1 polymer ?
#
loop_
_entity_poly.entity_id
_entity_poly.type
_entity_poly.pdbx_seq_one_letter_code
_entity_poly.pdbx_strand_id
1 'polypeptide(L)'
;MISIWTFLLSLVIFFASVAAVIYSFRDGNRIAIVLALDAGIISALGLVLNATTRGELMGTDLLVFCALPLAFAIAAAALCRFARDRGALDPA
;
A
#
# COMPACT_ATOMS: atom_id res chain seq x y z
N MET A 1 -19.79 -12.39 12.03
CA MET A 1 -18.58 -13.24 11.94
C MET A 1 -17.55 -12.74 10.91
N ILE A 2 -17.80 -11.65 10.17
CA ILE A 2 -16.88 -11.06 9.18
C ILE A 2 -15.77 -10.18 9.83
N SER A 3 -15.97 -9.78 11.09
CA SER A 3 -15.18 -8.76 11.81
C SER A 3 -13.67 -9.03 11.98
N ILE A 4 -13.26 -10.24 12.35
CA ILE A 4 -11.82 -10.53 12.56
C ILE A 4 -11.07 -10.60 11.22
N TRP A 5 -11.73 -11.06 10.16
CA TRP A 5 -11.11 -11.29 8.85
C TRP A 5 -10.82 -9.97 8.14
N THR A 6 -11.73 -9.01 8.23
CA THR A 6 -11.52 -7.66 7.67
C THR A 6 -10.38 -6.96 8.41
N PHE A 7 -10.30 -7.11 9.74
CA PHE A 7 -9.20 -6.55 10.52
C PHE A 7 -7.83 -7.13 10.13
N LEU A 8 -7.73 -8.46 10.01
CA LEU A 8 -6.52 -9.13 9.55
C LEU A 8 -6.13 -8.69 8.13
N LEU A 9 -7.12 -8.53 7.23
CA LEU A 9 -6.88 -8.04 5.88
C LEU A 9 -6.29 -6.61 5.89
N SER A 10 -6.87 -5.69 6.67
CA SER A 10 -6.34 -4.32 6.81
C SER A 10 -4.92 -4.34 7.36
N LEU A 11 -4.61 -5.23 8.31
CA LEU A 11 -3.28 -5.39 8.87
C LEU A 11 -2.25 -5.84 7.82
N VAL A 12 -2.59 -6.86 7.01
CA VAL A 12 -1.74 -7.35 5.93
C VAL A 12 -1.45 -6.25 4.91
N ILE A 13 -2.48 -5.50 4.51
CA ILE A 13 -2.35 -4.41 3.52
C ILE A 13 -1.50 -3.27 4.07
N PHE A 14 -1.64 -2.95 5.36
CA PHE A 14 -0.77 -1.97 6.01
C PHE A 14 0.70 -2.40 6.01
N PHE A 15 1.00 -3.65 6.33
CA PHE A 15 2.40 -4.12 6.26
C PHE A 15 2.92 -4.13 4.81
N ALA A 16 2.09 -4.48 3.83
CA ALA A 16 2.46 -4.44 2.43
C ALA A 16 2.74 -2.99 1.94
N SER A 17 1.92 -2.02 2.35
CA SER A 17 2.11 -0.61 1.99
C SER A 17 3.37 -0.03 2.66
N VAL A 18 3.62 -0.33 3.94
CA VAL A 18 4.87 0.04 4.62
C VAL A 18 6.10 -0.56 3.91
N ALA A 19 6.04 -1.83 3.51
CA ALA A 19 7.13 -2.45 2.76
C ALA A 19 7.37 -1.75 1.41
N ALA A 20 6.30 -1.37 0.70
CA ALA A 20 6.39 -0.62 -0.55
C ALA A 20 7.00 0.78 -0.34
N VAL A 21 6.68 1.45 0.77
CA VAL A 21 7.28 2.75 1.14
C VAL A 21 8.79 2.60 1.32
N ILE A 22 9.21 1.64 2.14
CA ILE A 22 10.64 1.37 2.41
C ILE A 22 11.37 1.05 1.10
N TYR A 23 10.77 0.22 0.25
CA TYR A 23 11.35 -0.13 -1.05
C TYR A 23 11.48 1.08 -1.97
N SER A 24 10.45 1.92 -2.03
CA SER A 24 10.43 3.12 -2.89
C SER A 24 11.45 4.17 -2.44
N PHE A 25 11.65 4.34 -1.14
CA PHE A 25 12.71 5.21 -0.61
C PHE A 25 14.11 4.74 -1.00
N ARG A 26 14.32 3.42 -1.10
CA ARG A 26 15.61 2.85 -1.47
C ARG A 26 15.98 3.09 -2.94
N ASP A 27 15.01 3.04 -3.86
CA ASP A 27 15.24 3.29 -5.29
C ASP A 27 15.29 4.79 -5.64
N GLY A 28 14.91 5.69 -4.72
CA GLY A 28 14.95 7.14 -4.93
C GLY A 28 13.95 7.68 -5.95
N ASN A 29 13.03 6.83 -6.43
CA ASN A 29 12.00 7.23 -7.39
C ASN A 29 10.91 8.05 -6.69
N ARG A 30 10.90 9.37 -6.93
CA ARG A 30 9.97 10.31 -6.29
C ARG A 30 8.50 9.94 -6.49
N ILE A 31 8.12 9.45 -7.67
CA ILE A 31 6.72 9.11 -7.98
C ILE A 31 6.31 7.86 -7.20
N ALA A 32 7.19 6.84 -7.16
CA ALA A 32 6.93 5.63 -6.39
C ALA A 32 6.83 5.91 -4.89
N ILE A 33 7.67 6.81 -4.37
CA ILE A 33 7.63 7.24 -2.97
C ILE A 33 6.27 7.85 -2.62
N VAL A 34 5.76 8.78 -3.44
CA VAL A 34 4.45 9.42 -3.19
C VAL A 34 3.32 8.39 -3.22
N LEU A 35 3.27 7.53 -4.24
CA LEU A 35 2.25 6.48 -4.34
C LEU A 35 2.29 5.51 -3.15
N ALA A 36 3.48 5.12 -2.71
CA ALA A 36 3.64 4.23 -1.57
C ALA A 36 3.23 4.93 -0.26
N LEU A 37 3.55 6.22 -0.09
CA LEU A 37 3.13 7.02 1.06
C LEU A 37 1.61 7.14 1.13
N ASP A 38 0.96 7.44 0.01
CA ASP A 38 -0.50 7.51 -0.08
C ASP A 38 -1.12 6.16 0.27
N ALA A 39 -0.56 5.05 -0.24
CA ALA A 39 -0.98 3.71 0.14
C ALA A 39 -0.84 3.46 1.66
N GLY A 40 0.28 3.87 2.25
CA GLY A 40 0.55 3.76 3.68
C GLY A 40 -0.46 4.52 4.53
N ILE A 41 -0.71 5.79 4.19
CA ILE A 41 -1.65 6.66 4.91
C ILE A 41 -3.07 6.11 4.81
N ILE A 42 -3.53 5.76 3.61
CA ILE A 42 -4.89 5.24 3.40
C ILE A 42 -5.09 3.92 4.15
N SER A 43 -4.13 3.00 4.08
CA SER A 43 -4.23 1.72 4.82
C SER A 43 -4.17 1.90 6.34
N ALA A 44 -3.38 2.85 6.86
CA ALA A 44 -3.37 3.20 8.28
C ALA A 44 -4.72 3.74 8.75
N LEU A 45 -5.33 4.64 7.98
CA LEU A 45 -6.69 5.14 8.25
C LEU A 45 -7.72 4.00 8.21
N GLY A 46 -7.57 3.08 7.26
CA GLY A 46 -8.36 1.85 7.18
C GLY A 46 -8.29 0.99 8.43
N LEU A 47 -7.10 0.79 8.98
CA LEU A 47 -6.87 0.07 10.23
C LEU A 47 -7.57 0.74 11.41
N VAL A 48 -7.46 2.07 11.52
CA VAL A 48 -8.12 2.84 12.58
C VAL A 48 -9.64 2.73 12.45
N LEU A 49 -10.19 2.91 11.25
CA LEU A 49 -11.62 2.78 10.98
C LEU A 49 -12.13 1.37 11.32
N ASN A 50 -11.39 0.34 10.91
CA ASN A 50 -11.74 -1.05 11.18
C ASN A 50 -11.73 -1.35 12.69
N ALA A 51 -10.73 -0.84 13.41
CA ALA A 51 -10.64 -0.96 14.86
C ALA A 51 -11.81 -0.26 15.58
N THR A 52 -12.21 0.94 15.15
CA THR A 52 -13.31 1.69 15.78
C THR A 52 -14.69 1.13 15.45
N THR A 53 -14.87 0.56 14.27
CA THR A 53 -16.13 -0.07 13.80
C THR A 53 -16.25 -1.54 14.20
N ARG A 54 -15.31 -2.08 15.00
CA ARG A 54 -15.26 -3.50 15.41
C ARG A 54 -15.33 -4.46 14.22
N GLY A 55 -14.75 -4.10 13.08
CA GLY A 55 -14.71 -4.96 11.89
C GLY A 55 -15.98 -5.00 11.05
N GLU A 56 -16.96 -4.14 11.32
CA GLU A 56 -18.16 -3.96 10.48
C GLU A 56 -17.91 -2.97 9.33
N LEU A 57 -16.89 -3.24 8.51
CA LEU A 57 -16.60 -2.45 7.32
C LEU A 57 -17.63 -2.73 6.23
N MET A 58 -18.16 -1.68 5.61
CA MET A 58 -19.01 -1.80 4.42
C MET A 58 -18.16 -2.19 3.21
N GLY A 59 -18.80 -2.71 2.16
CA GLY A 59 -18.09 -3.10 0.93
C GLY A 59 -17.34 -1.93 0.28
N THR A 60 -17.86 -0.71 0.41
CA THR A 60 -17.18 0.52 -0.03
C THR A 60 -15.90 0.80 0.75
N ASP A 61 -15.89 0.52 2.05
CA ASP A 61 -14.72 0.75 2.90
C ASP A 61 -13.61 -0.25 2.56
N LEU A 62 -13.97 -1.48 2.22
CA LEU A 62 -13.01 -2.47 1.71
C LEU A 62 -12.36 -1.99 0.39
N LEU A 63 -13.13 -1.39 -0.53
CA LEU A 63 -12.55 -0.87 -1.78
C LEU A 63 -11.58 0.28 -1.51
N VAL A 64 -11.96 1.23 -0.66
CA VAL A 64 -11.18 2.45 -0.39
C VAL A 64 -9.95 2.15 0.48
N PHE A 65 -10.10 1.34 1.53
CA PHE A 65 -9.05 1.15 2.54
C PHE A 65 -8.24 -0.13 2.36
N CYS A 66 -8.69 -1.04 1.49
CA CYS A 66 -7.94 -2.25 1.16
C CYS A 66 -7.51 -2.25 -0.31
N ALA A 67 -8.44 -2.20 -1.26
CA ALA A 67 -8.10 -2.37 -2.68
C ALA A 67 -7.28 -1.21 -3.26
N LEU A 68 -7.65 0.04 -2.94
CA LEU A 68 -6.96 1.23 -3.42
C LEU A 68 -5.50 1.33 -2.92
N PRO A 69 -5.19 1.24 -1.61
CA PRO A 69 -3.81 1.27 -1.15
C PRO A 69 -3.00 0.07 -1.66
N LEU A 70 -3.62 -1.09 -1.85
CA LEU A 70 -2.95 -2.23 -2.48
C LEU A 70 -2.55 -1.93 -3.93
N ALA A 71 -3.44 -1.33 -4.71
CA ALA A 71 -3.15 -0.94 -6.09
C ALA A 71 -2.00 0.09 -6.17
N PHE A 72 -1.98 1.08 -5.29
CA PHE A 72 -0.91 2.07 -5.20
C PHE A 72 0.42 1.44 -4.78
N ALA A 73 0.42 0.53 -3.80
CA ALA A 73 1.63 -0.19 -3.40
C ALA A 73 2.21 -1.03 -4.54
N ILE A 74 1.35 -1.72 -5.31
CA ILE A 74 1.76 -2.49 -6.50
C ILE A 74 2.31 -1.56 -7.59
N ALA A 75 1.64 -0.44 -7.87
CA ALA A 75 2.10 0.54 -8.84
C ALA A 75 3.46 1.13 -8.46
N ALA A 76 3.66 1.48 -7.18
CA ALA A 76 4.93 1.96 -6.67
C ALA A 76 6.05 0.93 -6.84
N ALA A 77 5.80 -0.33 -6.49
CA ALA A 77 6.76 -1.42 -6.65
C ALA A 77 7.11 -1.67 -8.13
N ALA A 78 6.12 -1.63 -9.03
CA ALA A 78 6.34 -1.76 -10.47
C ALA A 78 7.21 -0.61 -11.01
N LEU A 79 6.92 0.64 -10.64
CA LEU A 79 7.70 1.80 -11.05
C LEU A 79 9.15 1.75 -10.57
N CYS A 80 9.39 1.24 -9.36
CA CYS A 80 10.73 1.02 -8.84
C CYS A 80 11.48 -0.03 -9.69
N ARG A 81 10.86 -1.18 -9.99
CA ARG A 81 11.46 -2.21 -10.87
C ARG A 81 11.80 -1.66 -12.25
N PHE A 82 10.87 -0.97 -12.90
CA PHE A 82 11.11 -0.39 -14.23
C PHE A 82 12.20 0.68 -14.23
N ALA A 83 12.27 1.52 -13.20
CA ALA A 83 13.34 2.51 -13.07
C ALA A 83 14.71 1.84 -12.93
N ARG A 84 14.79 0.75 -12.17
CA ARG A 84 16.02 -0.01 -11.96
C ARG A 84 16.49 -0.74 -13.22
N ASP A 85 15.58 -1.37 -13.96
CA ASP A 85 15.90 -2.04 -15.23
C ASP A 85 16.41 -1.04 -16.28
N ARG A 86 15.83 0.17 -16.33
CA ARG A 86 16.33 1.24 -17.21
C ARG A 86 17.70 1.76 -16.78
N GLY A 87 17.95 1.91 -15.47
CA GLY A 87 19.27 2.31 -14.96
C GLY A 87 20.35 1.24 -15.15
N ALA A 88 19.98 -0.05 -15.20
CA ALA A 88 20.90 -1.16 -15.46
C ALA A 88 21.26 -1.32 -16.95
N LEU A 89 20.39 -0.84 -17.86
CA LEU A 89 20.60 -0.84 -19.31
C LEU A 89 21.45 0.33 -19.82
N ASP A 90 21.77 1.29 -18.95
CA ASP A 90 22.62 2.44 -19.25
C ASP A 90 23.90 2.41 -18.38
N PRO A 91 24.73 1.33 -18.43
CA PRO A 91 26.02 1.36 -17.78
C PRO A 91 26.96 2.23 -18.63
N ALA A 92 27.22 3.45 -18.15
CA ALA A 92 28.27 4.31 -18.66
C ALA A 92 29.65 3.63 -18.61
#